data_AF-A0A1B2AEH6-F1
#
_entry.id   AF-A0A1B2AEH6-F1
#
_cell.length_a   1.000
_cell.length_b   1.000
_cell.length_c   1.000
_cell.angle_alpha   90.00
_cell.angle_beta   90.00
_cell.angle_gamma   90.00
#
_symmetry.space_group_name_H-M   'P 1'
#
loop_
_entity.id
_entity.type
_entity.pdbx_description
1 polymer ?
#
loop_
_entity_poly.entity_id
_entity_poly.type
_entity_poly.pdbx_seq_one_letter_code
_entity_poly.pdbx_strand_id
1 'polypeptide(L)'
;MSEVALQIGGRTYRVACAAGEEDRVTRLGATINDKLVSMGNPTGPDAQNLLFAALLLADEVQESRDATAGADEAVAAARRDADTALGQRDQLKATIASLEAELARLQSAAQSSAQEMEGVLSRQTELTEAIADHEAEAARLRAEIADLRSAPPPASGPSSEGSADLAALAPALERFAEMLEECADKLESRAASA
;
A
#
# COMPACT_ATOMS: atom_id res chain seq x y z
N MET A 1 12.48 61.54 45.42
CA MET A 1 12.71 61.96 44.03
C MET A 1 14.20 62.21 43.89
N SER A 2 14.80 61.67 42.84
CA SER A 2 16.23 61.81 42.55
C SER A 2 16.41 62.82 41.42
N GLU A 3 17.57 63.46 41.35
CA GLU A 3 17.89 64.45 40.32
C GLU A 3 19.28 64.16 39.77
N VAL A 4 19.41 64.17 38.44
CA VAL A 4 20.68 63.92 37.75
C VAL A 4 21.06 65.16 36.95
N ALA A 5 22.33 65.56 37.05
CA ALA A 5 22.91 66.61 36.23
C ALA A 5 23.52 65.99 34.96
N LEU A 6 22.96 66.33 33.79
CA LEU A 6 23.41 65.89 32.47
C LEU A 6 24.21 67.00 31.80
N GLN A 7 25.32 66.64 31.16
CA GLN A 7 26.12 67.57 30.37
C GLN A 7 25.89 67.30 28.88
N ILE A 8 25.24 68.23 28.18
CA ILE A 8 24.81 68.07 26.80
C ILE A 8 25.16 69.33 26.01
N GLY A 9 25.96 69.19 24.95
CA GLY A 9 26.35 70.32 24.10
C GLY A 9 27.07 71.44 24.86
N GLY A 10 27.85 71.08 25.89
CA GLY A 10 28.56 72.04 26.74
C GLY A 10 27.70 72.72 27.82
N ARG A 11 26.42 72.37 27.97
CA ARG A 11 25.52 72.91 29.01
C ARG A 11 25.10 71.85 30.01
N THR A 12 24.86 72.29 31.25
CA THR A 12 24.38 71.41 32.33
C THR A 12 22.86 71.52 32.46
N TYR A 13 22.16 70.39 32.34
CA TYR A 13 20.72 70.26 32.51
C TYR A 13 20.45 69.39 33.74
N ARG A 14 19.51 69.80 34.60
CA ARG A 14 19.06 68.97 35.72
C ARG A 14 17.74 68.31 35.37
N VAL A 15 17.69 67.00 35.50
CA VAL A 15 16.51 66.18 35.16
C VAL A 15 16.09 65.39 36.39
N ALA A 16 14.84 65.58 36.80
CA ALA A 16 14.23 64.77 37.84
C ALA A 16 13.94 63.37 37.31
N CYS A 17 14.27 62.35 38.10
CA CYS A 17 14.04 60.95 37.75
C CYS A 17 13.57 60.14 38.96
N ALA A 18 13.02 58.96 38.67
CA ALA A 18 12.67 57.99 39.70
C ALA A 18 13.94 57.43 40.36
N ALA A 19 13.83 57.04 41.63
CA ALA A 19 14.95 56.40 42.33
C ALA A 19 15.29 55.07 41.63
N GLY A 20 16.55 54.88 41.26
CA GLY A 20 17.04 53.72 40.51
C GLY A 20 17.11 53.91 38.99
N GLU A 21 16.60 55.03 38.43
CA GLU A 21 16.71 55.33 36.99
C GLU A 21 17.89 56.26 36.63
N GLU A 22 18.68 56.68 37.61
CA GLU A 22 19.74 57.68 37.43
C GLU A 22 20.73 57.29 36.33
N ASP A 23 21.15 56.03 36.31
CA ASP A 23 22.07 55.49 35.30
C ASP A 23 21.43 55.48 33.91
N ARG A 24 20.14 55.16 33.81
CA ARG A 24 19.42 55.15 32.53
C ARG A 24 19.33 56.56 31.96
N VAL A 25 18.96 57.54 32.79
CA VAL A 25 18.86 58.94 32.39
C VAL A 25 20.24 59.49 32.00
N THR A 26 21.29 59.13 32.74
CA THR A 26 22.68 59.48 32.42
C THR A 26 23.09 58.94 31.04
N ARG A 27 22.81 57.66 30.74
CA ARG A 27 23.10 57.06 29.43
C ARG A 27 22.33 57.73 28.29
N LEU A 28 21.04 58.02 28.48
CA LEU A 28 20.23 58.71 27.48
C LEU A 28 20.76 60.13 27.21
N GLY A 29 21.16 60.85 28.26
CA GLY A 29 21.80 62.16 28.12
C GLY A 29 23.11 62.09 27.32
N ALA A 30 23.94 61.07 27.57
CA ALA A 30 25.16 60.82 26.80
C ALA A 30 24.85 60.56 25.31
N THR A 31 23.84 59.74 24.99
CA THR A 31 23.40 59.52 23.60
C THR A 31 23.00 60.81 22.89
N ILE A 32 22.27 61.70 23.57
CA ILE A 32 21.89 63.01 23.00
C ILE A 32 23.14 63.87 22.76
N ASN A 33 24.08 63.89 23.70
CA ASN A 33 25.33 64.62 23.57
C ASN A 33 26.20 64.08 22.42
N ASP A 34 26.33 62.77 22.30
CA ASP A 34 27.07 62.11 21.24
C ASP A 34 26.45 62.44 19.87
N LYS A 35 25.12 62.46 19.78
CA LYS A 35 24.43 62.87 18.56
C LYS A 35 24.72 64.33 18.20
N LEU A 36 24.69 65.23 19.18
CA LEU A 36 25.08 66.63 18.98
C LEU A 36 26.52 66.77 18.46
N VAL A 37 27.46 66.04 19.05
CA VAL A 37 28.87 66.03 18.61
C VAL A 37 28.99 65.48 17.18
N SER A 38 28.22 64.45 16.83
CA SER A 38 28.23 63.84 15.49
C SER A 38 27.73 64.78 14.38
N MET A 39 26.89 65.77 14.72
CA MET A 39 26.41 66.77 13.76
C MET A 39 27.46 67.85 13.43
N GLY A 40 28.64 67.83 14.06
CA GLY A 40 29.73 68.75 13.79
C GLY A 40 29.67 70.01 14.65
N ASN A 41 30.00 71.17 14.07
CA ASN A 41 30.05 72.43 14.80
C ASN A 41 28.70 73.16 14.67
N PRO A 42 27.80 73.10 15.66
CA PRO A 42 26.50 73.70 15.54
C PRO A 42 26.61 75.23 15.42
N THR A 43 26.25 75.77 14.25
CA THR A 43 26.31 77.22 13.98
C THR A 43 25.02 77.96 14.36
N GLY A 44 24.08 77.30 15.06
CA GLY A 44 22.79 77.85 15.47
C GLY A 44 22.56 77.86 16.99
N PRO A 45 21.45 78.43 17.47
CA PRO A 45 21.07 78.41 18.89
C PRO A 45 20.95 76.98 19.43
N ASP A 46 21.38 76.74 20.68
CA ASP A 46 21.38 75.40 21.30
C ASP A 46 20.04 74.65 21.19
N ALA A 47 18.93 75.38 21.35
CA ALA A 47 17.58 74.80 21.23
C ALA A 47 17.32 74.22 19.83
N GLN A 48 17.85 74.87 18.78
CA GLN A 48 17.71 74.41 17.41
C GLN A 48 18.60 73.18 17.15
N ASN A 49 19.81 73.16 17.70
CA ASN A 49 20.71 72.00 17.58
C ASN A 49 20.15 70.78 18.32
N LEU A 50 19.59 70.99 19.52
CA LEU A 50 18.91 69.94 20.28
C LEU A 50 17.67 69.41 19.55
N LEU A 51 16.91 70.27 18.86
CA LEU A 51 15.80 69.84 18.02
C LEU A 51 16.28 68.95 16.88
N PHE A 52 17.37 69.31 16.19
CA PHE A 52 17.94 68.45 15.14
C PHE A 52 18.45 67.12 15.69
N ALA A 53 19.14 67.12 16.84
CA ALA A 53 19.57 65.88 17.49
C ALA A 53 18.37 64.98 17.84
N ALA A 54 17.30 65.56 18.39
CA ALA A 54 16.09 64.84 18.75
C ALA A 54 15.36 64.25 17.52
N LEU A 55 15.28 65.01 16.43
CA LEU A 55 14.69 64.53 15.18
C LEU A 55 15.49 63.37 14.58
N LEU A 56 16.82 63.46 14.56
CA LEU A 56 17.66 62.37 14.04
C LEU A 56 17.59 61.11 14.91
N LEU A 57 17.57 61.25 16.24
CA LEU A 57 17.39 60.10 17.14
C LEU A 57 15.99 59.50 17.00
N ALA A 58 14.96 60.32 16.78
CA ALA A 58 13.62 59.84 16.53
C ALA A 58 13.55 59.04 15.21
N ASP A 59 14.23 59.51 14.17
CA ASP A 59 14.35 58.84 12.87
C ASP A 59 15.04 57.47 13.02
N GLU A 60 16.20 57.40 13.68
CA GLU A 60 16.89 56.13 13.97
C GLU A 60 16.01 55.14 14.74
N VAL A 61 15.23 55.62 15.71
CA VAL A 61 14.29 54.78 16.45
C VAL A 61 13.17 54.28 15.53
N GLN A 62 12.64 55.12 14.64
CA GLN A 62 11.62 54.68 13.67
C GLN A 62 12.18 53.68 12.67
N GLU A 63 13.35 53.94 12.08
CA GLU A 63 14.02 52.99 11.18
C GLU A 63 14.26 51.63 11.85
N SER A 64 14.73 51.64 13.11
CA SER A 64 14.93 50.40 13.85
C SER A 64 13.63 49.64 14.10
N ARG A 65 12.52 50.35 14.38
CA ARG A 65 11.20 49.76 14.59
C ARG A 65 10.66 49.16 13.30
N ASP A 66 10.77 49.88 12.19
CA ASP A 66 10.35 49.41 10.88
C ASP A 66 11.16 48.19 10.45
N ALA A 67 12.48 48.18 10.71
CA ALA A 67 13.32 47.02 10.49
C ALA A 67 12.90 45.81 11.34
N THR A 68 12.58 46.01 12.62
CA THR A 68 12.07 44.93 13.47
C THR A 68 10.70 44.42 13.01
N ALA A 69 9.80 45.31 12.59
CA ALA A 69 8.49 44.92 12.07
C ALA A 69 8.64 44.10 10.78
N GLY A 70 9.51 44.52 9.86
CA GLY A 70 9.81 43.75 8.65
C GLY A 70 10.46 42.39 8.94
N ALA A 71 11.33 42.32 9.95
CA ALA A 71 11.92 41.05 10.39
C ALA A 71 10.86 40.11 10.99
N ASP A 72 9.94 40.63 11.81
CA ASP A 72 8.84 39.86 12.40
C ASP A 72 7.89 39.31 11.32
N GLU A 73 7.58 40.12 10.30
CA GLU A 73 6.79 39.68 9.14
C GLU A 73 7.50 38.59 8.34
N ALA A 74 8.80 38.73 8.11
CA ALA A 74 9.60 37.72 7.42
C ALA A 74 9.66 36.40 8.20
N VAL A 75 9.83 36.46 9.53
CA VAL A 75 9.78 35.29 10.40
C VAL A 75 8.40 34.64 10.37
N ALA A 76 7.33 35.43 10.40
CA ALA A 76 5.96 34.91 10.30
C ALA A 76 5.70 34.23 8.94
N ALA A 77 6.20 34.79 7.85
CA ALA A 77 6.12 34.18 6.52
C ALA A 77 6.89 32.85 6.47
N ALA A 78 8.15 32.85 6.92
CA ALA A 78 8.98 31.64 6.97
C ALA A 78 8.36 30.52 7.81
N ARG A 79 7.67 30.85 8.91
CA ARG A 79 6.94 29.88 9.72
C ARG A 79 5.77 29.26 8.94
N ARG A 80 4.97 30.05 8.23
CA ARG A 80 3.87 29.53 7.40
C ARG A 80 4.37 28.61 6.28
N ASP A 81 5.50 28.96 5.67
CA ASP A 81 6.13 28.13 4.64
C ASP A 81 6.64 26.82 5.23
N ALA A 82 7.26 26.86 6.42
CA ALA A 82 7.71 25.67 7.14
C ALA A 82 6.55 24.74 7.52
N ASP A 83 5.44 25.28 8.03
CA ASP A 83 4.24 24.52 8.35
C ASP A 83 3.65 23.85 7.10
N THR A 84 3.62 24.56 5.97
CA THR A 84 3.19 24.03 4.68
C THR A 84 4.10 22.89 4.21
N ALA A 85 5.42 23.07 4.30
CA ALA A 85 6.40 22.04 3.95
C ALA A 85 6.29 20.79 4.84
N LEU A 86 6.02 20.96 6.14
CA LEU A 86 5.77 19.85 7.06
C LEU A 86 4.51 19.08 6.66
N GLY A 87 3.42 19.77 6.31
CA GLY A 87 2.20 19.15 5.80
C GLY A 87 2.43 18.35 4.52
N GLN A 88 3.17 18.92 3.56
CA GLN A 88 3.55 18.22 2.32
C GLN A 88 4.41 16.98 2.59
N ARG A 89 5.38 17.07 3.51
CA ARG A 89 6.21 15.93 3.93
C ARG A 89 5.36 14.80 4.50
N ASP A 90 4.39 15.12 5.33
CA ASP A 90 3.54 14.11 5.96
C ASP A 90 2.60 13.46 4.93
N GLN A 91 2.09 14.23 3.96
CA GLN A 91 1.37 13.70 2.81
C GLN A 91 2.23 12.74 1.97
N LEU A 92 3.47 13.12 1.66
CA LEU A 92 4.40 12.26 0.91
C LEU A 92 4.70 10.96 1.65
N LYS A 93 4.89 11.00 2.97
CA LYS A 93 5.07 9.79 3.80
C LYS A 93 3.86 8.87 3.73
N ALA A 94 2.64 9.42 3.79
CA ALA A 94 1.43 8.63 3.65
C ALA A 94 1.32 7.97 2.26
N THR A 95 1.67 8.70 1.19
CA THR A 95 1.72 8.15 -0.16
C THR A 95 2.75 7.03 -0.29
N ILE A 96 3.96 7.21 0.25
CA ILE A 96 4.99 6.16 0.24
C ILE A 96 4.49 4.89 0.94
N ALA A 97 3.90 5.02 2.13
CA ALA A 97 3.36 3.86 2.85
C ALA A 97 2.24 3.14 2.07
N SER A 98 1.38 3.88 1.36
CA SER A 98 0.36 3.30 0.49
C SER A 98 0.98 2.52 -0.67
N LEU A 99 2.00 3.09 -1.32
CA LEU A 99 2.70 2.45 -2.45
C LEU A 99 3.47 1.20 -2.00
N GLU A 100 4.10 1.24 -0.82
CA GLU A 100 4.76 0.05 -0.24
C GLU A 100 3.76 -1.08 0.03
N ALA A 101 2.58 -0.75 0.55
CA ALA A 101 1.52 -1.75 0.77
C ALA A 101 0.97 -2.32 -0.55
N GLU A 102 0.82 -1.49 -1.58
CA GLU A 102 0.42 -1.94 -2.92
C GLU A 102 1.47 -2.84 -3.57
N LEU A 103 2.76 -2.48 -3.47
CA LEU A 103 3.86 -3.31 -3.96
C LEU A 103 3.88 -4.67 -3.27
N ALA A 104 3.71 -4.72 -1.95
CA ALA A 104 3.66 -5.98 -1.21
C ALA A 104 2.47 -6.86 -1.66
N ARG A 105 1.29 -6.26 -1.90
CA ARG A 105 0.13 -6.98 -2.44
C ARG A 105 0.38 -7.54 -3.85
N LEU A 106 0.96 -6.73 -4.73
CA LEU A 106 1.29 -7.14 -6.10
C LEU A 106 2.34 -8.24 -6.12
N GLN A 107 3.35 -8.17 -5.26
CA GLN A 107 4.36 -9.22 -5.12
C GLN A 107 3.76 -10.53 -4.63
N SER A 108 2.88 -10.48 -3.62
CA SER A 108 2.17 -11.67 -3.15
C SER A 108 1.30 -12.29 -4.24
N ALA A 109 0.55 -11.47 -4.98
CA ALA A 109 -0.27 -11.94 -6.11
C ALA A 109 0.57 -12.52 -7.26
N ALA A 110 1.72 -11.90 -7.56
CA ALA A 110 2.65 -12.43 -8.56
C ALA A 110 3.25 -13.77 -8.12
N GLN A 111 3.61 -13.90 -6.84
CA GLN A 111 4.13 -15.15 -6.27
C GLN A 111 3.09 -16.26 -6.27
N SER A 112 1.84 -15.96 -5.89
CA SER A 112 0.76 -16.96 -5.92
C SER A 112 0.48 -17.41 -7.35
N SER A 113 0.45 -16.47 -8.30
CA SER A 113 0.30 -16.79 -9.71
C SER A 113 1.45 -17.68 -10.19
N ALA A 114 2.71 -17.34 -9.87
CA ALA A 114 3.88 -18.17 -10.21
C ALA A 114 3.75 -19.62 -9.69
N GLN A 115 3.29 -19.79 -8.45
CA GLN A 115 3.04 -21.12 -7.86
C GLN A 115 1.91 -21.87 -8.57
N GLU A 116 0.83 -21.19 -8.95
CA GLU A 116 -0.26 -21.78 -9.75
C GLU A 116 0.26 -22.27 -11.11
N MET A 117 1.07 -21.46 -11.80
CA MET A 117 1.65 -21.84 -13.09
C MET A 117 2.61 -23.02 -12.97
N GLU A 118 3.45 -23.04 -11.94
CA GLU A 118 4.32 -24.19 -11.65
C GLU A 118 3.49 -25.47 -11.41
N GLY A 119 2.41 -25.38 -10.65
CA GLY A 119 1.47 -26.48 -10.44
C GLY A 119 0.79 -26.96 -11.74
N VAL A 120 0.42 -26.04 -12.63
CA VAL A 120 -0.14 -26.38 -13.95
C VAL A 120 0.90 -27.09 -14.83
N LEU A 121 2.14 -26.61 -14.85
CA LEU A 121 3.22 -27.24 -15.61
C LEU A 121 3.53 -28.65 -15.09
N SER A 122 3.54 -28.88 -13.77
CA SER A 122 3.71 -30.22 -13.18
C SER A 122 2.61 -31.18 -13.63
N ARG A 123 1.34 -30.75 -13.55
CA ARG A 123 0.21 -31.57 -14.03
C ARG A 123 0.29 -31.82 -15.52
N GLN A 124 0.72 -30.83 -16.30
CA GLN A 124 0.92 -31.00 -17.75
C GLN A 124 1.97 -32.07 -18.02
N THR A 125 3.08 -32.09 -17.29
CA THR A 125 4.11 -33.14 -17.43
C THR A 125 3.58 -34.51 -17.02
N GLU A 126 2.89 -34.62 -15.88
CA GLU A 126 2.28 -35.87 -15.41
C GLU A 126 1.27 -36.44 -16.42
N LEU A 127 0.41 -35.59 -16.97
CA LEU A 127 -0.57 -36.00 -17.99
C LEU A 127 0.10 -36.41 -19.29
N THR A 128 1.19 -35.74 -19.69
CA THR A 128 1.93 -36.10 -20.90
C THR A 128 2.57 -37.48 -20.75
N GLU A 129 3.14 -37.78 -19.58
CA GLU A 129 3.70 -39.10 -19.26
C GLU A 129 2.59 -40.17 -19.23
N ALA A 130 1.48 -39.91 -18.55
CA ALA A 130 0.34 -40.84 -18.51
C ALA A 130 -0.25 -41.13 -19.90
N ILE A 131 -0.33 -40.13 -20.78
CA ILE A 131 -0.75 -40.32 -22.17
C ILE A 131 0.23 -41.24 -22.90
N ALA A 132 1.54 -41.03 -22.76
CA ALA A 132 2.56 -41.87 -23.38
C ALA A 132 2.48 -43.33 -22.90
N ASP A 133 2.28 -43.54 -21.59
CA ASP A 133 2.10 -44.87 -21.01
C ASP A 133 0.84 -45.56 -21.54
N HIS A 134 -0.29 -44.86 -21.57
CA HIS A 134 -1.54 -45.40 -22.14
C HIS A 134 -1.44 -45.69 -23.64
N GLU A 135 -0.71 -44.88 -24.40
CA GLU A 135 -0.43 -45.15 -25.82
C GLU A 135 0.39 -46.44 -25.98
N ALA A 136 1.39 -46.66 -25.12
CA ALA A 136 2.19 -47.89 -25.10
C ALA A 136 1.37 -49.12 -24.69
N GLU A 137 0.52 -49.02 -23.66
CA GLU A 137 -0.41 -50.09 -23.26
C GLU A 137 -1.39 -50.43 -24.38
N ALA A 138 -1.98 -49.42 -25.03
CA ALA A 138 -2.89 -49.63 -26.15
C ALA A 138 -2.19 -50.31 -27.34
N ALA A 139 -0.92 -49.97 -27.60
CA ALA A 139 -0.12 -50.64 -28.63
C ALA A 139 0.13 -52.12 -28.27
N ARG A 140 0.45 -52.43 -27.01
CA ARG A 140 0.63 -53.82 -26.52
C ARG A 140 -0.65 -54.64 -26.67
N LEU A 141 -1.79 -54.13 -26.20
CA LEU A 141 -3.08 -54.82 -26.30
C LEU A 141 -3.50 -55.05 -27.76
N ARG A 142 -3.24 -54.07 -28.65
CA ARG A 142 -3.49 -54.24 -30.09
C ARG A 142 -2.65 -55.35 -30.71
N ALA A 143 -1.38 -55.47 -30.32
CA ALA A 143 -0.50 -56.55 -30.77
C ALA A 143 -0.99 -57.91 -30.25
N GLU A 144 -1.34 -58.02 -28.97
CA GLU A 144 -1.90 -59.24 -28.39
C GLU A 144 -3.20 -59.69 -29.09
N ILE A 145 -4.10 -58.75 -29.38
CA ILE A 145 -5.32 -59.03 -30.16
C ILE A 145 -4.98 -59.51 -31.57
N ALA A 146 -3.96 -58.94 -32.22
CA ALA A 146 -3.53 -59.38 -33.55
C ALA A 146 -2.94 -60.80 -33.51
N ASP A 147 -2.14 -61.12 -32.50
CA ASP A 147 -1.57 -62.46 -32.30
C ASP A 147 -2.67 -63.50 -32.08
N LEU A 148 -3.62 -63.23 -31.17
CA LEU A 148 -4.77 -64.11 -30.91
C LEU A 148 -5.65 -64.31 -32.16
N ARG A 149 -5.78 -63.30 -33.02
CA ARG A 149 -6.50 -63.40 -34.30
C ARG A 149 -5.73 -64.18 -35.37
N SER A 150 -4.40 -64.16 -35.33
CA SER A 150 -3.52 -64.84 -36.29
C SER A 150 -3.19 -66.28 -35.92
N ALA A 151 -3.44 -66.67 -34.66
CA ALA A 151 -3.28 -68.04 -34.20
C ALA A 151 -4.07 -69.00 -35.10
N PRO A 152 -3.45 -70.07 -35.64
CA PRO A 152 -4.16 -71.04 -36.44
C PRO A 152 -5.31 -71.62 -35.60
N PRO A 153 -6.49 -71.92 -36.20
CA PRO A 153 -7.53 -72.62 -35.46
C PRO A 153 -6.90 -73.87 -34.84
N PRO A 154 -7.26 -74.25 -33.59
CA PRO A 154 -6.80 -75.51 -33.04
C PRO A 154 -7.06 -76.60 -34.08
N ALA A 155 -6.03 -77.41 -34.36
CA ALA A 155 -6.11 -78.50 -35.33
C ALA A 155 -7.45 -79.20 -35.16
N SER A 156 -8.19 -79.36 -36.27
CA SER A 156 -9.50 -79.96 -36.31
C SER A 156 -9.51 -81.31 -35.57
N GLY A 157 -9.89 -81.28 -34.30
CA GLY A 157 -10.57 -82.39 -33.64
C GLY A 157 -11.92 -82.57 -34.32
N PRO A 158 -12.48 -83.78 -34.33
CA PRO A 158 -13.56 -84.16 -35.24
C PRO A 158 -14.72 -83.19 -35.14
N SER A 159 -15.11 -82.64 -36.30
CA SER A 159 -16.36 -81.93 -36.49
C SER A 159 -17.52 -82.86 -36.13
N SER A 160 -18.11 -82.72 -34.94
CA SER A 160 -19.44 -83.23 -34.56
C SER A 160 -19.62 -83.04 -33.05
N GLU A 161 -20.59 -82.21 -32.61
CA GLU A 161 -21.44 -82.42 -31.41
C GLU A 161 -22.16 -81.16 -30.90
N GLY A 162 -22.02 -79.98 -31.53
CA GLY A 162 -22.76 -78.78 -31.10
C GLY A 162 -24.25 -78.72 -31.49
N SER A 163 -24.69 -79.48 -32.49
CA SER A 163 -26.10 -79.44 -32.95
C SER A 163 -26.99 -80.51 -32.30
N ALA A 164 -26.43 -81.47 -31.57
CA ALA A 164 -27.20 -82.52 -30.91
C ALA A 164 -27.83 -82.02 -29.59
N ASP A 165 -27.12 -81.16 -28.84
CA ASP A 165 -27.59 -80.64 -27.56
C ASP A 165 -28.72 -79.61 -27.68
N LEU A 166 -28.73 -78.78 -28.73
CA LEU A 166 -29.84 -77.82 -28.96
C LEU A 166 -31.16 -78.52 -29.34
N ALA A 167 -31.07 -79.66 -30.04
CA ALA A 167 -32.25 -80.47 -30.37
C ALA A 167 -32.81 -81.22 -29.15
N ALA A 168 -31.95 -81.56 -28.17
CA ALA A 168 -32.35 -82.13 -26.88
C ALA A 168 -32.92 -81.07 -25.91
N LEU A 169 -32.63 -79.78 -26.13
CA LEU A 169 -33.13 -78.68 -25.31
C LEU A 169 -34.61 -78.35 -25.58
N ALA A 170 -35.10 -78.61 -26.80
CA ALA A 170 -36.48 -78.32 -27.17
C ALA A 170 -37.53 -79.07 -26.32
N PRO A 171 -37.45 -80.41 -26.13
CA PRO A 171 -38.37 -81.12 -25.23
C PRO A 171 -38.25 -80.71 -23.75
N ALA A 172 -37.07 -80.27 -23.31
CA ALA A 172 -36.83 -79.82 -21.94
C ALA A 172 -37.46 -78.44 -21.69
N LEU A 173 -37.39 -77.53 -22.66
CA LEU A 173 -38.07 -76.23 -22.61
C LEU A 173 -39.60 -76.38 -22.65
N GLU A 174 -40.12 -77.31 -23.45
CA GLU A 174 -41.55 -77.59 -23.54
C GLU A 174 -42.11 -78.11 -22.21
N ARG A 175 -41.41 -79.08 -21.58
CA ARG A 175 -41.74 -79.54 -20.22
C ARG A 175 -41.66 -78.44 -19.17
N PHE A 176 -40.70 -77.52 -19.29
CA PHE A 176 -40.58 -76.41 -18.35
C PHE A 176 -41.72 -75.40 -18.50
N ALA A 177 -42.18 -75.16 -19.72
CA ALA A 177 -43.35 -74.33 -20.00
C ALA A 177 -44.64 -74.94 -19.42
N GLU A 178 -44.88 -76.24 -19.62
CA GLU A 178 -46.03 -76.95 -19.01
C GLU A 178 -46.01 -76.87 -17.48
N MET A 179 -44.83 -77.02 -16.87
CA MET A 179 -44.68 -76.93 -15.41
C MET A 179 -44.94 -75.52 -14.86
N LEU A 180 -44.64 -74.48 -15.64
CA LEU A 180 -44.98 -73.10 -15.29
C LEU A 180 -46.47 -72.83 -15.44
N GLU A 181 -47.12 -73.40 -16.46
CA GLU A 181 -48.58 -73.30 -16.66
C GLU A 181 -49.34 -73.98 -15.52
N GLU A 182 -48.96 -75.20 -15.13
CA GLU A 182 -49.55 -75.86 -13.95
C GLU A 182 -49.34 -75.08 -12.64
N CYS A 183 -48.20 -74.40 -12.50
CA CYS A 183 -47.94 -73.56 -11.33
C CYS A 183 -48.81 -72.30 -11.33
N ALA A 184 -49.04 -71.69 -12.50
CA ALA A 184 -49.94 -70.56 -12.64
C ALA A 184 -51.38 -70.97 -12.31
N ASP A 185 -51.87 -72.08 -12.85
CA ASP A 185 -53.21 -72.62 -12.57
C ASP A 185 -53.41 -72.90 -11.07
N LYS A 186 -52.40 -73.47 -10.39
CA LYS A 186 -52.46 -73.71 -8.93
C LYS A 186 -52.46 -72.42 -8.10
N LEU A 187 -51.79 -71.36 -8.57
CA LEU A 187 -51.80 -70.06 -7.91
C LEU A 187 -53.15 -69.36 -8.11
N GLU A 188 -53.72 -69.40 -9.32
CA GLU A 188 -55.04 -68.84 -9.61
C GLU A 188 -56.16 -69.60 -8.89
N SER A 189 -56.12 -70.94 -8.85
CA SER A 189 -57.10 -71.74 -8.11
C SER A 189 -57.02 -71.50 -6.60
N ARG A 190 -55.82 -71.26 -6.07
CA ARG A 190 -55.61 -70.92 -4.65
C ARG A 190 -56.07 -69.50 -4.33
N ALA A 191 -55.87 -68.55 -5.25
CA ALA A 191 -56.37 -67.18 -5.13
C ALA A 191 -57.90 -67.10 -5.27
N ALA A 192 -58.54 -67.97 -6.04
CA ALA A 192 -60.00 -68.05 -6.15
C ALA A 192 -60.69 -68.76 -4.96
N SER A 193 -59.91 -69.47 -4.13
CA SER A 193 -60.38 -70.20 -2.94
C SER A 193 -60.16 -69.46 -1.61
N ALA A 194 -59.61 -68.25 -1.65
CA ALA A 194 -59.35 -67.34 -0.52
C ALA A 194 -60.26 -66.11 -0.60
#